data_AF-A0A817LNW3-F1
#
_entry.id   AF-A0A817LNW3-F1
#
_cell.length_a   1.000
_cell.length_b   1.000
_cell.length_c   1.000
_cell.angle_alpha   90.00
_cell.angle_beta   90.00
_cell.angle_gamma   90.00
#
_symmetry.space_group_name_H-M   'P 1'
#
loop_
_entity.id
_entity.type
_entity.pdbx_description
1 polymer ?
#
loop_
_entity_poly.entity_id
_entity_poly.type
_entity_poly.pdbx_seq_one_letter_code
_entity_poly.pdbx_strand_id
1 'polypeptide(L)'
;MSMSQTSYFLFLFLIILSTTANIEDDFHDDIELTSDMPNVCSKVETRTVTKLVPCLKSYDHLVKVWSHNCSNGRRICPIYEHRTEYYRSEQTVTKEVNATIYHCCLGWTRLIHDYGCPIGKNSFVSDKKY
;
A
#
# COMPACT_ATOMS: atom_id res chain seq x y z
N MET A 1 -30.18 16.21 41.58
CA MET A 1 -30.24 16.82 40.24
C MET A 1 -29.77 15.78 39.22
N SER A 2 -30.70 15.04 38.60
CA SER A 2 -30.38 14.10 37.53
C SER A 2 -30.22 14.88 36.23
N MET A 3 -29.00 14.93 35.70
CA MET A 3 -28.77 15.53 34.39
C MET A 3 -29.39 14.61 33.32
N SER A 4 -30.28 15.17 32.50
CA SER A 4 -30.87 14.47 31.36
C SER A 4 -29.77 13.90 30.46
N GLN A 5 -29.95 12.66 30.00
CA GLN A 5 -28.98 11.94 29.15
C GLN A 5 -28.60 12.74 27.88
N THR A 6 -29.53 13.56 27.39
CA THR A 6 -29.29 14.50 26.27
C THR A 6 -28.27 15.59 26.61
N SER A 7 -28.22 16.06 27.85
CA SER A 7 -27.24 17.07 28.29
C SER A 7 -25.83 16.49 28.37
N TYR A 8 -25.70 15.22 28.76
CA TYR A 8 -24.41 14.52 28.77
C TYR A 8 -23.84 14.34 27.36
N PHE A 9 -24.68 13.95 26.38
CA PHE A 9 -24.25 13.83 24.99
C PHE A 9 -23.81 15.17 24.38
N LEU A 10 -24.52 16.27 24.69
CA LEU A 10 -24.12 17.59 24.23
C LEU A 10 -22.79 18.02 24.85
N PHE A 11 -22.57 17.76 26.14
CA PHE A 11 -21.28 18.03 26.79
C PHE A 11 -20.14 17.22 26.17
N LEU A 12 -20.34 15.92 25.93
CA LEU A 12 -19.32 15.09 25.27
C LEU A 12 -19.03 15.58 23.85
N PHE A 13 -20.06 15.95 23.08
CA PHE A 13 -19.88 16.47 21.73
C PHE A 13 -19.09 17.80 21.72
N LEU A 14 -19.35 18.69 22.68
CA LEU A 14 -18.59 19.93 22.84
C LEU A 14 -17.13 19.69 23.26
N ILE A 15 -16.87 18.68 24.10
CA ILE A 15 -15.51 18.26 24.48
C ILE A 15 -14.77 17.67 23.26
N ILE A 16 -15.46 16.92 22.39
CA ILE A 16 -14.87 16.37 21.16
C ILE A 16 -14.56 17.49 20.15
N LEU A 17 -15.45 18.48 20.01
CA LEU A 17 -15.21 19.65 19.16
C LEU A 17 -14.05 20.53 19.65
N SER A 18 -13.90 20.70 20.97
CA SER A 18 -12.79 21.51 21.51
C SER A 18 -11.45 20.79 21.46
N THR A 19 -11.42 19.46 21.60
CA THR A 19 -10.19 18.66 21.49
C THR A 19 -9.67 18.56 20.06
N THR A 20 -10.56 18.53 19.07
CA THR A 20 -10.16 18.53 17.64
C THR A 20 -9.64 19.89 17.16
N ALA A 21 -10.05 20.99 17.80
CA ALA A 21 -9.56 22.34 17.47
C ALA A 21 -8.12 22.63 17.96
N ASN A 22 -7.53 21.75 18.79
CA ASN A 22 -6.16 21.90 19.31
C ASN A 22 -5.15 20.96 18.63
N ILE A 23 -5.58 20.20 17.62
CA ILE A 23 -4.66 19.42 16.79
C ILE A 23 -4.27 20.31 15.60
N GLU A 24 -3.39 21.29 15.85
CA GLU A 24 -2.49 21.76 14.80
C GLU A 24 -1.54 20.59 14.55
N ASP A 25 -1.92 19.72 13.62
CA ASP A 25 -1.01 18.76 13.03
C ASP A 25 0.04 19.62 12.29
N ASP A 26 1.24 19.74 12.88
CA ASP A 26 2.39 20.41 12.26
C ASP A 26 2.86 19.54 11.08
N PHE A 27 2.05 19.53 10.03
CA PHE A 27 2.33 18.88 8.77
C PHE A 27 3.34 19.75 8.04
N HIS A 28 4.61 19.63 8.44
CA HIS A 28 5.74 20.14 7.69
C HIS A 28 5.78 19.41 6.34
N ASP A 29 5.35 20.10 5.29
CA ASP A 29 5.32 19.62 3.91
C ASP A 29 6.74 19.64 3.36
N ASP A 30 7.55 18.65 3.74
CA ASP A 30 8.91 18.49 3.25
C ASP A 30 8.90 18.31 1.73
N ILE A 31 9.36 19.32 0.98
CA ILE A 31 9.43 19.28 -0.49
C ILE A 31 10.17 18.00 -0.93
N GLU A 32 9.58 17.17 -1.79
CA GLU A 32 10.23 15.95 -2.27
C GLU A 32 11.42 16.30 -3.20
N LEU A 33 12.58 15.68 -3.00
CA LEU A 33 13.77 15.93 -3.82
C LEU A 33 13.63 15.33 -5.22
N THR A 34 13.98 16.11 -6.23
CA THR A 34 13.94 15.70 -7.64
C THR A 34 15.30 15.88 -8.32
N SER A 35 15.50 15.26 -9.48
CA SER A 35 16.78 15.28 -10.20
C SER A 35 17.17 16.65 -10.76
N ASP A 36 16.22 17.56 -10.95
CA ASP A 36 16.43 18.92 -11.47
C ASP A 36 16.93 19.90 -10.40
N MET A 37 16.89 19.50 -9.13
CA MET A 37 17.32 20.31 -8.01
C MET A 37 18.85 20.36 -7.85
N PRO A 38 19.41 21.48 -7.36
CA PRO A 38 20.85 21.62 -7.16
C PRO A 38 21.38 20.69 -6.07
N ASN A 39 22.54 20.09 -6.33
CA ASN A 39 23.28 19.23 -5.40
C ASN A 39 22.49 17.99 -4.91
N VAL A 40 21.56 17.53 -5.72
CA VAL A 40 20.81 16.29 -5.51
C VAL A 40 21.40 15.18 -6.38
N CYS A 41 21.66 14.04 -5.74
CA CYS A 41 22.21 12.84 -6.37
C CYS A 41 21.15 11.74 -6.34
N SER A 42 21.11 10.92 -7.40
CA SER A 42 20.26 9.73 -7.46
C SER A 42 21.02 8.49 -7.02
N LYS A 43 20.38 7.61 -6.26
CA LYS A 43 20.88 6.26 -5.96
C LYS A 43 19.79 5.25 -6.28
N VAL A 44 20.15 4.19 -6.98
CA VAL A 44 19.26 3.06 -7.21
C VAL A 44 19.28 2.18 -5.98
N GLU A 45 18.11 1.96 -5.38
CA GLU A 45 17.93 1.03 -4.29
C GLU A 45 16.95 -0.07 -4.69
N THR A 46 17.34 -1.31 -4.42
CA THR A 46 16.47 -2.46 -4.63
C THR A 46 15.52 -2.59 -3.46
N ARG A 47 14.22 -2.61 -3.75
CA ARG A 47 13.15 -2.78 -2.78
C ARG A 47 12.38 -4.05 -3.07
N THR A 48 12.05 -4.80 -2.03
CA THR A 48 11.23 -6.00 -2.14
C THR A 48 9.76 -5.61 -2.04
N VAL A 49 9.02 -5.79 -3.13
CA VAL A 49 7.59 -5.48 -3.20
C VAL A 49 6.79 -6.78 -3.26
N THR A 50 5.89 -6.93 -2.29
CA THR A 50 4.96 -8.05 -2.24
C THR A 50 3.62 -7.62 -2.83
N LYS A 51 3.11 -8.36 -3.81
CA LYS A 51 1.83 -8.07 -4.47
C LYS A 51 0.94 -9.30 -4.52
N LEU A 52 -0.33 -9.11 -4.18
CA LEU A 52 -1.37 -10.11 -4.42
C LEU A 52 -1.78 -10.06 -5.89
N VAL A 53 -1.69 -11.19 -6.59
CA VAL A 53 -2.10 -11.30 -7.99
C VAL A 53 -3.18 -12.36 -8.15
N PRO A 54 -4.17 -12.13 -9.05
CA PRO A 54 -5.15 -13.14 -9.38
C PRO A 54 -4.52 -14.25 -10.23
N CYS A 55 -4.86 -15.49 -9.93
CA CYS A 55 -4.43 -16.69 -10.66
C CYS A 55 -5.65 -17.53 -11.04
N LEU A 56 -5.71 -17.97 -12.29
CA LEU A 56 -6.73 -18.91 -12.76
C LEU A 56 -6.28 -20.33 -12.43
N LYS A 57 -7.15 -21.09 -11.75
CA LYS A 57 -6.95 -22.52 -11.47
C LYS A 57 -8.08 -23.33 -12.07
N SER A 58 -7.80 -24.60 -12.32
CA SER A 58 -8.79 -25.58 -12.78
C SER A 58 -8.80 -26.79 -11.86
N TYR A 59 -9.98 -27.40 -11.74
CA TYR A 59 -10.15 -28.68 -11.10
C TYR A 59 -11.03 -29.58 -11.95
N ASP A 60 -10.53 -30.78 -12.19
CA ASP A 60 -11.17 -31.81 -13.00
C ASP A 60 -11.89 -32.80 -12.09
N HIS A 61 -13.16 -33.05 -12.38
CA HIS A 61 -13.96 -33.99 -11.63
C HIS A 61 -14.92 -34.77 -12.52
N LEU A 62 -15.34 -35.93 -12.04
CA LEU A 62 -16.38 -36.71 -12.66
C LEU A 62 -17.73 -36.28 -12.09
N VAL A 63 -18.66 -35.92 -12.98
CA VAL A 63 -20.06 -35.67 -12.62
C VAL A 63 -20.92 -36.85 -13.04
N LYS A 64 -21.93 -37.15 -12.24
CA LYS A 64 -22.97 -38.11 -12.61
C LYS A 64 -24.00 -37.39 -13.47
N VAL A 65 -24.16 -37.83 -14.71
CA VAL A 65 -25.20 -37.36 -15.62
C VAL A 65 -26.10 -38.51 -16.06
N TRP A 66 -27.30 -38.18 -16.53
CA TRP A 66 -28.26 -39.17 -17.03
C TRP A 66 -28.16 -39.24 -18.56
N SER A 67 -27.81 -40.41 -19.09
CA SER A 67 -27.74 -40.68 -20.52
C SER A 67 -28.90 -41.56 -20.97
N HIS A 68 -29.35 -41.34 -22.20
CA HIS A 68 -30.36 -42.17 -22.86
C HIS A 68 -29.75 -43.35 -23.64
N ASN A 69 -28.43 -43.36 -23.85
CA ASN A 69 -27.75 -44.37 -24.65
C ASN A 69 -27.31 -45.56 -23.78
N CYS A 70 -28.29 -46.35 -23.33
CA CYS A 70 -28.05 -47.43 -22.38
C CYS A 70 -28.03 -48.80 -23.08
N SER A 71 -26.96 -49.56 -22.90
CA SER A 71 -26.78 -50.90 -23.50
C SER A 71 -27.72 -51.98 -22.93
N ASN A 72 -28.35 -51.71 -21.80
CA ASN A 72 -29.20 -52.66 -21.06
C ASN A 72 -30.71 -52.45 -21.28
N GLY A 73 -31.12 -51.68 -22.30
CA GLY A 73 -32.52 -51.42 -22.63
C GLY A 73 -33.25 -50.50 -21.65
N ARG A 74 -32.56 -49.92 -20.66
CA ARG A 74 -33.14 -48.88 -19.78
C ARG A 74 -33.31 -47.57 -20.55
N ARG A 75 -34.37 -46.81 -20.24
CA ARG A 75 -34.64 -45.49 -20.86
C ARG A 75 -33.62 -44.41 -20.50
N ILE A 76 -33.06 -44.49 -19.29
CA ILE A 76 -31.96 -43.65 -18.80
C ILE A 76 -31.03 -44.46 -17.89
N CYS A 77 -29.75 -44.13 -17.90
CA CYS A 77 -28.72 -44.73 -17.07
C CYS A 77 -27.74 -43.66 -16.60
N PRO A 78 -27.19 -43.81 -15.38
CA PRO A 78 -26.17 -42.90 -14.90
C PRO A 78 -24.85 -43.17 -15.62
N ILE A 79 -24.24 -42.14 -16.17
CA ILE A 79 -22.87 -42.17 -16.68
C ILE A 79 -22.04 -41.11 -15.96
N TYR A 80 -20.72 -41.32 -15.93
CA TYR A 80 -19.78 -40.36 -15.37
C TYR A 80 -19.09 -39.64 -16.51
N GLU A 81 -19.26 -38.32 -16.53
CA GLU A 81 -18.61 -37.45 -17.50
C GLU A 81 -17.55 -36.61 -16.82
N HIS A 82 -16.45 -36.37 -17.53
CA HIS A 82 -15.41 -35.48 -17.07
C HIS A 82 -15.84 -34.02 -17.23
N ARG A 83 -15.73 -33.23 -16.17
CA ARG A 83 -15.94 -31.78 -16.20
C ARG A 83 -14.78 -31.05 -15.55
N THR A 84 -14.39 -29.97 -16.20
CA THR A 84 -13.36 -29.05 -15.73
C THR A 84 -14.04 -27.79 -15.21
N GLU A 85 -13.81 -27.46 -13.95
CA GLU A 85 -14.30 -26.21 -13.35
C GLU A 85 -13.13 -25.24 -13.20
N TYR A 86 -13.34 -23.99 -13.63
CA TYR A 86 -12.36 -22.92 -13.53
C TYR A 86 -12.75 -21.98 -12.39
N TYR A 87 -11.79 -21.65 -11.54
CA TYR A 87 -11.99 -20.71 -10.46
C TYR A 87 -10.82 -19.75 -10.33
N ARG A 88 -11.13 -18.55 -9.83
CA ARG A 88 -10.12 -17.54 -9.50
C ARG A 88 -9.58 -17.84 -8.12
N SER A 89 -8.28 -17.89 -8.01
CA SER A 89 -7.54 -17.92 -6.75
C SER A 89 -6.60 -16.73 -6.68
N GLU A 90 -6.07 -16.44 -5.50
CA GLU A 90 -5.11 -15.37 -5.32
C GLU A 90 -3.77 -15.95 -4.88
N GLN A 91 -2.69 -15.33 -5.35
CA GLN A 91 -1.33 -15.72 -5.00
C GLN A 91 -0.53 -14.49 -4.61
N THR A 92 0.17 -14.59 -3.49
CA THR A 92 1.12 -13.57 -3.06
C THR A 92 2.44 -13.78 -3.81
N VAL A 93 2.86 -12.77 -4.58
CA VAL A 93 4.10 -12.80 -5.35
C VAL A 93 4.99 -11.68 -4.86
N THR A 94 6.21 -12.06 -4.47
CA THR A 94 7.26 -11.13 -4.04
C THR A 94 8.21 -10.88 -5.20
N LYS A 95 8.52 -9.61 -5.47
CA LYS A 95 9.44 -9.20 -6.54
C LYS A 95 10.40 -8.14 -6.04
N GLU A 96 11.64 -8.22 -6.51
CA GLU A 96 12.60 -7.14 -6.33
C GLU A 96 12.37 -6.08 -7.40
N VAL A 97 12.24 -4.83 -6.98
CA VAL A 97 12.01 -3.68 -7.84
C VAL A 97 13.07 -2.64 -7.53
N ASN A 98 13.75 -2.16 -8.57
CA ASN A 98 14.71 -1.07 -8.43
C ASN A 98 13.94 0.27 -8.39
N ALA A 99 14.12 1.01 -7.30
CA ALA A 99 13.58 2.36 -7.13
C ALA A 99 14.74 3.35 -7.12
N THR A 100 14.58 4.47 -7.84
CA THR A 100 15.56 5.56 -7.79
C THR A 100 15.17 6.50 -6.66
N ILE A 101 16.10 6.76 -5.75
CA ILE A 101 15.90 7.66 -4.61
C ILE A 101 16.83 8.85 -4.77
N TYR A 102 16.29 10.04 -4.53
CA TYR A 102 17.02 11.29 -4.54
C TYR A 102 17.46 11.68 -3.14
N HIS A 103 18.71 12.10 -2.99
CA HIS A 103 19.31 12.50 -1.73
C HIS A 103 20.38 13.57 -1.97
N CYS A 104 20.79 14.29 -0.93
CA CYS A 104 21.88 15.26 -1.05
C CYS A 104 23.19 14.57 -1.42
N CYS A 105 23.90 15.14 -2.39
CA CYS A 105 25.23 14.69 -2.77
C CYS A 105 26.21 14.79 -1.59
N LEU A 106 27.32 14.05 -1.68
CA LEU A 106 28.36 14.07 -0.67
C LEU A 106 28.88 15.50 -0.45
N GLY A 107 28.93 15.94 0.81
CA GLY A 107 29.36 17.29 1.16
C GLY A 107 28.26 18.35 1.08
N TRP A 108 27.01 17.98 0.79
CA TRP A 108 25.87 18.90 0.79
C TRP A 108 24.82 18.48 1.81
N THR A 109 24.02 19.44 2.26
CA THR A 109 22.88 19.22 3.14
C THR A 109 21.72 20.12 2.76
N ARG A 110 20.53 19.69 3.15
CA ARG A 110 19.27 20.38 2.93
C ARG A 110 18.83 21.10 4.21
N LEU A 111 18.24 22.28 4.09
CA LEU A 111 17.44 22.87 5.17
C LEU A 111 15.99 22.43 5.01
N ILE A 112 15.27 22.41 6.13
CA ILE A 112 13.86 22.06 6.17
C ILE A 112 13.11 22.95 5.17
N HIS A 113 12.28 22.35 4.30
CA HIS A 113 11.52 23.02 3.24
C HIS A 113 12.33 23.68 2.11
N ASP A 114 13.64 23.43 1.96
CA ASP A 114 14.41 23.99 0.84
C ASP A 114 14.28 23.18 -0.45
N TYR A 115 14.47 23.87 -1.58
CA TYR A 115 14.64 23.30 -2.92
C TYR A 115 16.08 22.75 -3.07
N GLY A 116 16.21 21.43 -3.15
CA GLY A 116 17.50 20.77 -3.29
C GLY A 116 18.36 20.80 -2.02
N CYS A 117 19.69 20.86 -2.22
CA CYS A 117 20.67 20.84 -1.13
C CYS A 117 21.62 22.04 -1.23
N PRO A 118 21.20 23.23 -0.78
CA PRO A 118 21.96 24.46 -1.01
C PRO A 118 23.19 24.61 -0.11
N ILE A 119 23.28 23.88 1.02
CA ILE A 119 24.35 24.10 2.00
C ILE A 119 25.50 23.11 1.81
N GLY A 120 26.69 23.63 1.54
CA GLY A 120 27.94 22.86 1.58
C GLY A 120 28.40 22.61 3.02
N LYS A 121 28.82 21.39 3.34
CA LYS A 121 29.32 20.99 4.66
C LYS A 121 30.59 21.74 5.09
N ASN A 122 31.34 22.28 4.13
CA ASN A 122 32.50 23.14 4.39
C ASN A 122 32.11 24.48 5.03
N SER A 123 30.85 24.90 4.90
CA SER A 123 30.34 26.15 5.49
C SER A 123 30.13 26.05 7.01
N PHE A 124 29.94 24.85 7.57
CA PHE A 124 29.77 24.66 9.02
C PHE A 124 31.10 24.71 9.81
N VAL A 125 32.25 24.70 9.11
CA VAL A 125 33.57 24.74 9.75
C VAL A 125 33.95 26.18 10.15
N SER A 126 33.30 27.20 9.60
CA SER A 126 33.63 28.61 9.87
C SER A 126 33.00 29.20 11.15
N ASP A 127 32.04 28.52 11.78
CA ASP A 127 31.30 29.07 12.93
C ASP A 127 31.82 28.62 14.31
N LYS A 128 32.91 27.85 14.39
CA LYS A 128 33.60 27.56 15.66
C LYS A 128 34.85 28.43 15.82
N LYS A 129 34.64 29.72 16.09
CA LYS A 129 35.68 30.62 16.58
C LYS A 129 35.60 30.62 18.12
N TYR A 130 36.58 29.97 18.77
CA TYR A 130 36.86 30.14 20.20
C TYR A 130 37.42 31.54 20.47
#